data_AF-A0A964W778-F1
#
_entry.id   AF-A0A964W778-F1
#
_cell.length_a   1.000
_cell.length_b   1.000
_cell.length_c   1.000
_cell.angle_alpha   90.00
_cell.angle_beta   90.00
_cell.angle_gamma   90.00
#
_symmetry.space_group_name_H-M   'P 1'
#
loop_
_entity.id
_entity.type
_entity.pdbx_description
1 polymer ?
#
loop_
_entity_poly.entity_id
_entity_poly.type
_entity_poly.pdbx_seq_one_letter_code
_entity_poly.pdbx_strand_id
1 'polypeptide(L)'
;MKDPAFLFYPGDYLRDTQCLGEAVQVAYDRIMCEHMRNTCIAEAQLKFFTKNLSDDEIAQLKSVLTKTPDGYQIAWVAESFNKRKAYSESRRKNRSSKPKKDTLNTGNTSTSYELHMENEIEDVNENVIEFERGKEGTGEKPDAVRFAEPQSVAGSPLLGRGAGGEVLVMPFDTPEFATQWRAWKEYRATEHHFTYRSIQGEQAALAELGNLSKFTQATAIAILHQSMGKGWKGFFELKNDGAKPTATKGKVRYSDDFKRKIAQRLQSG
;
A
#
# COMPACT_ATOMS: atom_id res chain seq x y z
N MET A 1 22.71 3.42 -11.60
CA MET A 1 21.91 2.27 -11.14
C MET A 1 21.14 1.77 -12.36
N LYS A 2 21.34 0.52 -12.78
CA LYS A 2 20.72 -0.05 -13.99
C LYS A 2 19.73 -1.13 -13.57
N ASP A 3 18.55 -0.74 -13.11
CA ASP A 3 17.40 -1.63 -13.12
C ASP A 3 16.48 -1.13 -14.24
N PRO A 4 16.68 -1.57 -15.50
CA PRO A 4 15.90 -1.11 -16.65
C PRO A 4 14.49 -1.75 -16.69
N ALA A 5 14.12 -2.51 -15.66
CA ALA A 5 12.85 -3.19 -15.63
C ALA A 5 11.73 -2.23 -15.19
N PHE A 6 10.52 -2.51 -15.63
CA PHE A 6 9.29 -1.94 -15.12
C PHE A 6 8.30 -3.08 -14.85
N LEU A 7 7.28 -2.86 -14.03
CA LEU A 7 6.23 -3.86 -13.81
C LEU A 7 5.21 -3.73 -14.95
N PHE A 8 4.95 -4.83 -15.64
CA PHE A 8 4.02 -4.89 -16.75
C PHE A 8 2.62 -5.22 -16.25
N TYR A 9 1.64 -4.40 -16.63
CA TYR A 9 0.24 -4.59 -16.29
C TYR A 9 -0.55 -4.90 -17.57
N PRO A 10 -1.06 -6.13 -17.71
CA PRO A 10 -1.83 -6.52 -18.90
C PRO A 10 -3.06 -5.63 -19.13
N GLY A 11 -3.73 -5.17 -18.06
CA GLY A 11 -4.91 -4.29 -18.16
C GLY A 11 -4.59 -2.93 -18.79
N ASP A 12 -3.51 -2.28 -18.35
CA ASP A 12 -3.05 -1.01 -18.93
C ASP A 12 -2.59 -1.17 -20.37
N TYR A 13 -1.86 -2.25 -20.65
CA TYR A 13 -1.46 -2.58 -22.00
C TYR A 13 -2.66 -2.76 -22.92
N LEU A 14 -3.66 -3.54 -22.51
CA LEU A 14 -4.88 -3.78 -23.29
C LEU A 14 -5.71 -2.52 -23.46
N ARG A 15 -5.83 -1.66 -22.44
CA ARG A 15 -6.53 -0.37 -22.55
C ARG A 15 -5.98 0.46 -23.72
N ASP A 16 -4.66 0.50 -23.85
CA ASP A 16 -4.00 1.33 -24.85
C ASP A 16 -3.99 0.64 -26.23
N THR A 17 -3.89 -0.70 -26.29
CA THR A 17 -3.68 -1.45 -27.54
C THR A 17 -4.93 -2.04 -28.18
N GLN A 18 -6.02 -2.26 -27.43
CA GLN A 18 -7.22 -2.97 -27.93
C GLN A 18 -7.90 -2.31 -29.14
N CYS A 19 -7.71 -0.99 -29.32
CA CYS A 19 -8.28 -0.23 -30.43
C CYS A 19 -7.23 0.18 -31.48
N LEU A 20 -5.99 -0.28 -31.36
CA LEU A 20 -4.93 0.04 -32.32
C LEU A 20 -4.95 -0.94 -33.50
N GLY A 21 -4.61 -0.44 -34.69
CA GLY A 21 -4.32 -1.33 -35.82
C GLY A 21 -3.04 -2.14 -35.58
N GLU A 22 -2.90 -3.28 -36.25
CA GLU A 22 -1.75 -4.20 -36.06
C GLU A 22 -0.40 -3.49 -36.25
N ALA A 23 -0.26 -2.67 -37.29
CA ALA A 23 0.96 -1.92 -37.56
C ALA A 23 1.27 -0.88 -36.47
N VAL A 24 0.23 -0.24 -35.93
CA VAL A 24 0.33 0.76 -34.86
C VAL A 24 0.70 0.08 -33.53
N GLN A 25 0.10 -1.07 -33.24
CA GLN A 25 0.44 -1.87 -32.06
C GLN A 25 1.91 -2.31 -32.08
N VAL A 26 2.43 -2.75 -33.23
CA VAL A 26 3.86 -3.09 -33.35
C VAL A 26 4.77 -1.89 -33.08
N ALA A 27 4.39 -0.68 -33.53
CA ALA A 27 5.13 0.53 -33.19
C ALA A 27 5.06 0.85 -31.70
N TYR A 28 3.89 0.71 -31.08
CA TYR A 28 3.68 0.88 -29.65
C TYR A 28 4.55 -0.09 -28.82
N ASP A 29 4.58 -1.37 -29.17
CA ASP A 29 5.38 -2.40 -28.48
C ASP A 29 6.89 -2.08 -28.54
N ARG A 30 7.37 -1.58 -29.68
CA ARG A 30 8.76 -1.13 -29.86
C ARG A 30 9.09 0.06 -28.97
N ILE A 31 8.17 1.02 -28.87
CA ILE A 31 8.31 2.17 -27.97
C ILE A 31 8.38 1.67 -26.52
N MET A 32 7.46 0.80 -26.11
CA MET A 32 7.44 0.21 -24.77
C MET A 32 8.76 -0.52 -24.44
N CYS A 33 9.39 -1.20 -25.40
CA CYS A 33 10.69 -1.83 -25.20
C CYS A 33 11.83 -0.79 -25.06
N GLU A 34 11.79 0.30 -25.81
CA GLU A 34 12.79 1.38 -25.69
C GLU A 34 12.66 2.11 -24.34
N HIS A 35 11.45 2.16 -23.78
CA HIS A 35 11.17 2.70 -22.44
C HIS A 35 11.92 1.99 -21.30
N MET A 36 12.40 0.76 -21.53
CA MET A 36 13.29 0.07 -20.59
C MET A 36 14.63 0.80 -20.40
N ARG A 37 15.09 1.54 -21.41
CA ARG A 37 16.36 2.29 -21.37
C ARG A 37 16.11 3.74 -21.01
N ASN A 38 15.12 4.35 -21.67
CA ASN A 38 14.78 5.75 -21.54
C ASN A 38 13.27 5.90 -21.44
N THR A 39 12.75 6.37 -20.31
CA THR A 39 11.29 6.52 -20.07
C THR A 39 10.57 7.46 -21.05
N CYS A 40 11.31 8.19 -21.88
CA CYS A 40 10.81 9.10 -22.89
C CYS A 40 11.59 8.91 -24.19
N ILE A 41 10.89 9.01 -25.31
CA ILE A 41 11.46 8.98 -26.66
C ILE A 41 11.41 10.37 -27.29
N ALA A 42 12.50 10.77 -27.94
CA ALA A 42 12.55 12.03 -28.68
C ALA A 42 11.68 11.97 -29.94
N GLU A 43 11.31 13.13 -30.49
CA GLU A 43 10.49 13.19 -31.73
C GLU A 43 11.18 12.48 -32.91
N ALA A 44 12.51 12.56 -33.01
CA ALA A 44 13.27 11.84 -34.03
C ALA A 44 13.14 10.31 -33.90
N GLN A 45 13.11 9.80 -32.67
CA GLN A 45 12.90 8.37 -32.41
C GLN A 45 11.47 7.95 -32.73
N LEU A 46 10.49 8.79 -32.39
CA LEU A 46 9.09 8.56 -32.76
C LEU A 46 8.96 8.43 -34.29
N LYS A 47 9.54 9.37 -35.05
CA LYS A 47 9.56 9.31 -36.53
C LYS A 47 10.21 8.03 -37.05
N PHE A 48 11.24 7.53 -36.38
CA PHE A 48 11.88 6.26 -36.74
C PHE A 48 10.95 5.06 -36.51
N PHE A 49 10.23 5.01 -35.38
CA PHE A 49 9.28 3.94 -35.08
C PHE A 49 8.06 3.96 -36.01
N THR A 50 7.65 5.14 -36.46
CA THR A 50 6.48 5.33 -37.31
C THR A 50 6.77 5.44 -38.80
N LYS A 51 8.01 5.17 -39.24
CA LYS A 51 8.45 5.38 -40.64
C LYS A 51 7.64 4.66 -41.72
N ASN A 52 6.95 3.58 -41.34
CA ASN A 52 6.15 2.74 -42.23
C ASN A 52 4.63 2.89 -41.97
N LEU A 53 4.22 3.88 -41.16
CA LEU A 53 2.83 4.14 -40.83
C LEU A 53 2.31 5.33 -41.65
N SER A 54 1.03 5.30 -41.98
CA SER A 54 0.29 6.43 -42.53
C SER A 54 0.07 7.53 -41.49
N ASP A 55 -0.28 8.73 -41.95
CA ASP A 55 -0.52 9.87 -41.06
C ASP A 55 -1.67 9.61 -40.06
N ASP A 56 -2.71 8.88 -40.49
CA ASP A 56 -3.84 8.49 -39.64
C ASP A 56 -3.42 7.49 -38.55
N GLU A 57 -2.59 6.51 -38.91
CA GLU A 57 -2.01 5.55 -37.97
C GLU A 57 -1.06 6.23 -36.97
N ILE A 58 -0.30 7.23 -37.43
CA ILE A 58 0.55 8.05 -36.56
C ILE A 58 -0.31 8.86 -35.58
N ALA A 59 -1.42 9.43 -36.04
CA ALA A 59 -2.36 10.14 -35.18
C ALA A 59 -2.98 9.19 -34.13
N GLN A 60 -3.35 7.98 -34.54
CA GLN A 60 -3.82 6.94 -33.63
C GLN A 60 -2.76 6.60 -32.57
N LEU A 61 -1.50 6.37 -32.95
CA LEU A 61 -0.43 6.13 -31.99
C LEU A 61 -0.22 7.30 -31.03
N LYS A 62 -0.23 8.54 -31.55
CA LYS A 62 -0.07 9.73 -30.72
C LYS A 62 -1.23 9.94 -29.73
N SER A 63 -2.41 9.39 -30.00
CA SER A 63 -3.55 9.48 -29.08
C SER A 63 -3.34 8.72 -27.77
N VAL A 64 -2.52 7.66 -27.78
CA VAL A 64 -2.17 6.87 -26.58
C VAL A 64 -0.84 7.30 -25.95
N LEU A 65 -0.05 8.12 -26.63
CA LEU A 65 1.20 8.67 -26.11
C LEU A 65 0.97 10.02 -25.42
N THR A 66 1.62 10.20 -24.28
CA THR A 66 1.66 11.50 -23.59
C THR A 66 2.85 12.31 -24.05
N LYS A 67 2.61 13.55 -24.48
CA LYS A 67 3.67 14.50 -24.84
C LYS A 67 4.25 15.14 -23.58
N THR A 68 5.57 15.13 -23.46
CA THR A 68 6.35 15.76 -22.39
C THR A 68 7.29 16.82 -22.98
N PRO A 69 7.93 17.68 -22.16
CA PRO A 69 8.94 18.61 -22.66
C PRO A 69 10.10 17.92 -23.38
N ASP A 70 10.44 16.70 -22.96
CA ASP A 70 11.56 15.91 -23.48
C ASP A 70 11.17 14.99 -24.65
N GLY A 71 9.88 14.89 -25.01
CA GLY A 71 9.40 14.07 -26.12
C GLY A 71 8.05 13.41 -25.88
N TYR A 72 7.99 12.08 -26.06
CA TYR A 72 6.77 11.28 -25.93
C TYR A 72 7.01 10.08 -25.02
N GLN A 73 5.99 9.72 -24.23
CA GLN A 73 6.03 8.53 -23.40
C GLN A 73 4.68 7.83 -23.26
N ILE A 74 4.71 6.56 -22.93
CA ILE A 74 3.55 5.82 -22.47
C ILE A 74 3.36 6.13 -20.98
N ALA A 75 2.21 6.69 -20.61
CA ALA A 75 1.98 7.25 -19.28
C ALA A 75 2.20 6.23 -18.15
N TRP A 76 1.51 5.08 -18.24
CA TRP A 76 1.57 4.05 -17.22
C TRP A 76 2.95 3.38 -17.13
N VAL A 77 3.68 3.29 -18.24
CA VAL A 77 5.06 2.75 -18.25
C VAL A 77 6.00 3.70 -17.52
N ALA A 78 5.90 5.00 -17.80
CA ALA A 78 6.71 6.01 -17.11
C ALA A 78 6.43 6.04 -15.60
N GLU A 79 5.16 5.93 -15.21
CA GLU A 79 4.77 5.83 -13.79
C GLU A 79 5.34 4.56 -13.13
N SER A 80 5.16 3.40 -13.76
CA SER A 80 5.69 2.11 -13.29
C SER A 80 7.21 2.15 -13.12
N PHE A 81 7.92 2.76 -14.07
CA PHE A 81 9.37 2.93 -14.00
C PHE A 81 9.78 3.83 -12.82
N ASN A 82 9.10 4.96 -12.62
CA ASN A 82 9.38 5.88 -11.52
C ASN A 82 9.15 5.23 -10.16
N LYS A 83 8.04 4.50 -9.98
CA LYS A 83 7.76 3.72 -8.77
C LYS A 83 8.87 2.71 -8.49
N ARG A 84 9.35 2.00 -9.53
CA ARG A 84 10.43 1.02 -9.38
C ARG A 84 11.78 1.67 -9.06
N LYS A 85 12.07 2.83 -9.64
CA LYS A 85 13.27 3.61 -9.32
C LYS A 85 13.25 4.02 -7.84
N ALA A 86 12.14 4.56 -7.35
CA ALA A 86 11.99 4.94 -5.94
C ALA A 86 12.12 3.72 -4.99
N TYR A 87 11.49 2.59 -5.32
CA TYR A 87 11.62 1.35 -4.57
C TYR A 87 13.09 0.89 -4.49
N SER A 88 13.75 0.82 -5.64
CA SER A 88 15.16 0.43 -5.75
C SER A 88 16.08 1.33 -4.91
N GLU A 89 15.86 2.64 -4.93
CA GLU A 89 16.64 3.59 -4.13
C GLU A 89 16.37 3.43 -2.63
N SER A 90 15.12 3.21 -2.23
CA SER A 90 14.74 2.89 -0.84
C SER A 90 15.42 1.62 -0.35
N ARG A 91 15.37 0.53 -1.14
CA ARG A 91 16.04 -0.74 -0.81
C ARG A 91 17.55 -0.57 -0.71
N ARG A 92 18.16 0.22 -1.61
CA ARG A 92 19.60 0.55 -1.55
C ARG A 92 19.94 1.28 -0.25
N LYS A 93 19.17 2.31 0.11
CA LYS A 93 19.37 3.09 1.35
C LYS A 93 19.28 2.21 2.60
N ASN A 94 18.27 1.33 2.64
CA ASN A 94 18.08 0.37 3.73
C ASN A 94 19.20 -0.67 3.86
N ARG A 95 19.82 -1.05 2.73
CA ARG A 95 21.02 -1.93 2.74
C ARG A 95 22.25 -1.19 3.23
N SER A 96 22.44 0.07 2.82
CA SER A 96 23.58 0.88 3.26
C SER A 96 23.54 1.31 4.73
N SER A 97 22.37 1.32 5.35
CA SER A 97 22.19 1.73 6.76
C SER A 97 22.41 0.60 7.78
N LYS A 98 22.69 -0.63 7.36
CA LYS A 98 23.04 -1.72 8.29
C LYS A 98 24.54 -1.61 8.64
N PRO A 99 24.92 -1.58 9.93
CA PRO A 99 26.34 -1.61 10.29
C PRO A 99 26.98 -2.89 9.73
N LYS A 100 28.22 -2.77 9.23
CA LYS A 100 29.02 -3.93 8.83
C LYS A 100 29.21 -4.81 10.07
N LYS A 101 28.43 -5.88 10.19
CA LYS A 101 28.73 -6.94 11.15
C LYS A 101 29.94 -7.67 10.59
N ASP A 102 31.03 -7.64 11.35
CA ASP A 102 32.21 -8.44 11.05
C ASP A 102 31.81 -9.90 10.82
N THR A 103 32.59 -10.50 9.93
CA THR A 103 32.54 -11.85 9.38
C THR A 103 32.07 -12.96 10.32
N LEU A 104 31.46 -13.98 9.69
CA LEU A 104 31.11 -15.32 10.19
C LEU A 104 29.67 -15.47 10.71
N ASN A 105 28.74 -15.82 9.83
CA ASN A 105 28.13 -17.15 9.90
C ASN A 105 27.44 -17.49 8.56
N THR A 106 27.88 -18.59 7.97
CA THR A 106 27.29 -19.23 6.80
C THR A 106 26.02 -19.97 7.26
N GLY A 107 24.90 -19.75 6.57
CA GLY A 107 23.72 -20.61 6.69
C GLY A 107 22.46 -19.88 7.17
N ASN A 108 21.75 -19.24 6.23
CA ASN A 108 20.35 -19.61 5.92
C ASN A 108 19.92 -18.79 4.69
N THR A 109 20.01 -19.38 3.51
CA THR A 109 19.38 -18.86 2.31
C THR A 109 17.87 -19.09 2.39
N SER A 110 17.12 -18.15 1.83
CA SER A 110 15.68 -18.26 1.53
C SER A 110 14.72 -17.98 2.68
N THR A 111 14.24 -16.74 2.74
CA THR A 111 12.81 -16.37 2.82
C THR A 111 12.70 -14.85 2.76
N SER A 112 13.09 -14.24 1.64
CA SER A 112 12.58 -12.90 1.29
C SER A 112 11.36 -13.07 0.41
N TYR A 113 10.32 -13.71 0.94
CA TYR A 113 8.99 -13.53 0.37
C TYR A 113 8.54 -12.13 0.79
N GLU A 114 8.80 -11.15 -0.08
CA GLU A 114 8.29 -9.79 0.06
C GLU A 114 6.83 -9.80 -0.39
N LEU A 115 5.90 -9.71 0.58
CA LEU A 115 4.47 -9.49 0.37
C LEU A 115 4.21 -8.07 -0.20
N HIS A 116 4.67 -7.77 -1.42
CA HIS A 116 4.43 -6.48 -2.07
C HIS A 116 4.27 -6.65 -3.59
N MET A 117 3.24 -7.38 -4.00
CA MET A 117 2.77 -7.47 -5.39
C MET A 117 1.22 -7.40 -5.44
N GLU A 118 0.59 -6.78 -4.43
CA GLU A 118 -0.83 -6.48 -4.45
C GLU A 118 -1.04 -4.97 -4.60
N ASN A 119 -1.81 -4.60 -5.61
CA ASN A 119 -2.11 -3.23 -6.00
C ASN A 119 -2.93 -2.52 -4.92
N GLU A 120 -2.28 -1.65 -4.14
CA GLU A 120 -2.95 -0.47 -3.61
C GLU A 120 -3.02 0.56 -4.74
N ILE A 121 -4.21 0.70 -5.33
CA ILE A 121 -4.55 1.90 -6.10
C ILE A 121 -4.63 3.03 -5.07
N GLU A 122 -3.52 3.74 -4.88
CA GLU A 122 -3.48 5.05 -4.23
C GLU A 122 -3.94 6.09 -5.25
N ASP A 123 -5.17 6.58 -5.09
CA ASP A 123 -5.51 7.91 -5.61
C ASP A 123 -4.63 8.92 -4.85
N VAL A 124 -3.64 9.47 -5.56
CA VAL A 124 -2.75 10.49 -5.02
C VAL A 124 -3.53 11.80 -4.95
N ASN A 125 -3.98 12.17 -3.76
CA ASN A 125 -4.14 13.58 -3.41
C ASN A 125 -3.08 13.93 -2.37
N GLU A 126 -2.05 14.65 -2.80
CA GLU A 126 -0.96 15.11 -1.95
C GLU A 126 -1.51 16.03 -0.85
N ASN A 127 -1.39 15.60 0.40
CA ASN A 127 -1.14 16.52 1.51
C ASN A 127 -0.10 15.88 2.44
N VAL A 128 1.10 16.45 2.39
CA VAL A 128 2.27 16.08 3.18
C VAL A 128 2.01 16.40 4.64
N ILE A 129 2.03 15.38 5.52
CA ILE A 129 2.27 15.58 6.95
C ILE A 129 3.22 14.47 7.43
N GLU A 130 4.42 14.87 7.82
CA GLU A 130 5.46 13.99 8.40
C GLU A 130 5.01 13.46 9.77
N PHE A 131 5.16 12.16 10.02
CA PHE A 131 5.09 11.57 11.36
C PHE A 131 6.23 10.58 11.60
N GLU A 132 6.89 10.76 12.74
CA GLU A 132 8.05 10.00 13.20
C GLU A 132 7.67 8.56 13.63
N ARG A 133 8.50 7.60 13.24
CA ARG A 133 8.37 6.17 13.60
C ARG A 133 8.94 5.90 14.99
N GLY A 134 8.08 5.57 15.95
CA GLY A 134 8.43 4.83 17.16
C GLY A 134 8.57 3.33 16.86
N LYS A 135 9.67 2.73 17.32
CA LYS A 135 9.97 1.28 17.27
C LYS A 135 9.69 0.65 18.63
N GLU A 136 9.00 -0.49 18.67
CA GLU A 136 9.05 -1.56 19.68
C GLU A 136 8.04 -2.63 19.20
N GLY A 137 8.23 -3.95 19.23
CA GLY A 137 9.24 -4.82 19.80
C GLY A 137 8.57 -6.15 20.20
N THR A 138 8.75 -7.20 19.39
CA THR A 138 8.84 -8.65 19.72
C THR A 138 7.98 -9.28 20.85
N GLY A 139 7.23 -10.34 20.52
CA GLY A 139 6.67 -11.30 21.47
C GLY A 139 6.23 -12.62 20.81
N GLU A 140 6.48 -13.74 21.50
CA GLU A 140 6.57 -15.14 21.03
C GLU A 140 5.29 -15.78 20.46
N LYS A 141 5.49 -16.79 19.58
CA LYS A 141 4.47 -17.74 19.13
C LYS A 141 4.19 -18.80 20.21
N PRO A 142 2.92 -19.19 20.44
CA PRO A 142 2.60 -20.50 20.97
C PRO A 142 2.01 -21.44 19.91
N ASP A 143 2.15 -22.73 20.22
CA ASP A 143 1.97 -23.91 19.38
C ASP A 143 0.55 -24.19 18.87
N ALA A 144 0.52 -24.93 17.77
CA ALA A 144 -0.67 -25.42 17.08
C ALA A 144 -1.53 -26.33 17.97
N VAL A 145 -2.76 -25.91 18.24
CA VAL A 145 -3.82 -26.79 18.77
C VAL A 145 -4.77 -27.17 17.64
N ARG A 146 -4.93 -28.48 17.47
CA ARG A 146 -5.80 -29.13 16.49
C ARG A 146 -7.27 -28.82 16.79
N PHE A 147 -8.01 -28.38 15.78
CA PHE A 147 -9.47 -28.23 15.87
C PHE A 147 -10.16 -29.57 15.57
N ALA A 148 -11.07 -29.96 16.47
CA ALA A 148 -12.08 -30.98 16.24
C ALA A 148 -13.28 -30.35 15.51
N GLU A 149 -13.81 -31.05 14.50
CA GLU A 149 -15.07 -30.68 13.82
C GLU A 149 -16.27 -30.72 14.79
N PRO A 150 -17.26 -29.85 14.56
CA PRO A 150 -18.62 -30.38 14.57
C PRO A 150 -19.52 -29.87 13.42
N GLN A 151 -20.16 -30.88 12.85
CA GLN A 151 -21.41 -31.03 12.10
C GLN A 151 -22.36 -29.84 11.83
N SER A 152 -22.91 -29.95 10.61
CA SER A 152 -23.97 -29.21 9.93
C SER A 152 -25.29 -29.00 10.67
N VAL A 153 -25.92 -27.83 10.49
CA VAL A 153 -27.38 -27.68 10.26
C VAL A 153 -27.65 -26.43 9.40
N ALA A 154 -28.69 -26.52 8.55
CA ALA A 154 -29.00 -25.65 7.43
C ALA A 154 -30.02 -24.53 7.75
N GLY A 155 -29.94 -23.41 7.00
CA GLY A 155 -31.10 -22.52 6.77
C GLY A 155 -30.81 -21.01 6.54
N SER A 156 -30.54 -20.61 5.29
CA SER A 156 -30.90 -19.38 4.51
C SER A 156 -31.05 -17.97 5.14
N PRO A 157 -31.01 -16.86 4.35
CA PRO A 157 -30.19 -16.51 3.17
C PRO A 157 -29.62 -15.06 3.24
N LEU A 158 -28.89 -14.67 2.17
CA LEU A 158 -28.44 -13.33 1.76
C LEU A 158 -27.00 -12.94 2.14
N LEU A 159 -26.07 -13.10 1.18
CA LEU A 159 -25.07 -12.09 0.82
C LEU A 159 -24.31 -12.49 -0.47
N GLY A 160 -24.15 -11.51 -1.35
CA GLY A 160 -23.29 -11.41 -2.54
C GLY A 160 -22.70 -12.68 -3.17
N ARG A 161 -23.23 -13.04 -4.35
CA ARG A 161 -22.68 -14.10 -5.20
C ARG A 161 -21.46 -13.59 -5.97
N GLY A 162 -20.25 -13.87 -5.45
CA GLY A 162 -19.00 -13.86 -6.22
C GLY A 162 -18.78 -15.21 -6.88
N ALA A 163 -18.32 -15.22 -8.13
CA ALA A 163 -17.96 -16.43 -8.86
C ALA A 163 -16.67 -17.05 -8.26
N GLY A 164 -16.82 -18.21 -7.62
CA GLY A 164 -15.80 -18.88 -6.81
C GLY A 164 -16.26 -18.92 -5.36
N GLY A 165 -16.69 -20.08 -4.87
CA GLY A 165 -17.42 -20.26 -3.60
C GLY A 165 -16.59 -20.04 -2.32
N GLU A 166 -15.92 -18.90 -2.19
CA GLU A 166 -15.30 -18.46 -0.95
C GLU A 166 -16.37 -17.78 -0.09
N VAL A 167 -16.68 -18.39 1.06
CA VAL A 167 -17.66 -17.87 2.01
C VAL A 167 -16.93 -16.99 3.01
N LEU A 168 -17.41 -15.77 3.21
CA LEU A 168 -16.94 -14.87 4.25
C LEU A 168 -17.23 -15.49 5.63
N VAL A 169 -16.18 -15.73 6.43
CA VAL A 169 -16.33 -16.31 7.77
C VAL A 169 -16.30 -15.19 8.80
N MET A 170 -17.45 -14.93 9.42
CA MET A 170 -17.57 -13.94 10.49
C MET A 170 -16.99 -14.50 11.79
N PRO A 171 -16.21 -13.72 12.57
CA PRO A 171 -15.65 -14.15 13.85
C PRO A 171 -16.72 -14.38 14.92
N PHE A 172 -17.89 -13.76 14.75
CA PHE A 172 -19.05 -13.92 15.62
C PHE A 172 -20.29 -14.09 14.74
N ASP A 173 -21.00 -15.21 14.88
CA ASP A 173 -22.24 -15.50 14.17
C ASP A 173 -23.44 -14.88 14.90
N THR A 174 -23.42 -13.55 15.05
CA THR A 174 -24.51 -12.81 15.67
C THR A 174 -24.98 -11.66 14.77
N PRO A 175 -26.30 -11.41 14.70
CA PRO A 175 -26.85 -10.33 13.89
C PRO A 175 -26.40 -8.94 14.36
N GLU A 176 -26.11 -8.82 15.65
CA GLU A 176 -25.56 -7.61 16.25
C GLU A 176 -24.19 -7.28 15.66
N PHE A 177 -23.25 -8.23 15.68
CA PHE A 177 -21.92 -8.02 15.11
C PHE A 177 -21.97 -7.77 13.61
N ALA A 178 -22.80 -8.51 12.86
CA ALA A 178 -22.98 -8.30 11.42
C ALA A 178 -23.43 -6.87 11.10
N THR A 179 -24.33 -6.31 11.91
CA THR A 179 -24.79 -4.92 11.78
C THR A 179 -23.65 -3.93 12.03
N GLN A 180 -22.86 -4.14 13.07
CA GLN A 180 -21.71 -3.28 13.40
C GLN A 180 -20.61 -3.35 12.34
N TRP A 181 -20.36 -4.53 11.78
CA TRP A 181 -19.42 -4.70 10.68
C TRP A 181 -19.86 -3.97 9.41
N ARG A 182 -21.18 -4.01 9.10
CA ARG A 182 -21.73 -3.24 7.98
C ARG A 182 -21.56 -1.73 8.18
N ALA A 183 -21.81 -1.23 9.40
CA ALA A 183 -21.60 0.17 9.73
C ALA A 183 -20.12 0.58 9.59
N TRP A 184 -19.18 -0.28 10.01
CA TRP A 184 -17.75 -0.06 9.79
C TRP A 184 -17.38 0.05 8.31
N LYS A 185 -17.92 -0.84 7.45
CA LYS A 185 -17.69 -0.78 6.00
C LYS A 185 -18.24 0.50 5.39
N GLU A 186 -19.41 0.94 5.81
CA GLU A 186 -20.03 2.19 5.36
C GLU A 186 -19.20 3.41 5.79
N TYR A 187 -18.74 3.45 7.05
CA TYR A 187 -17.81 4.46 7.54
C TYR A 187 -16.50 4.48 6.73
N ARG A 188 -15.90 3.31 6.46
CA ARG A 188 -14.68 3.22 5.64
C ARG A 188 -14.90 3.76 4.22
N ALA A 189 -16.06 3.52 3.63
CA ALA A 189 -16.39 3.99 2.29
C ALA A 189 -16.66 5.50 2.24
N THR A 190 -17.37 6.03 3.24
CA THR A 190 -17.80 7.44 3.29
C THR A 190 -16.70 8.37 3.78
N GLU A 191 -16.05 8.04 4.90
CA GLU A 191 -15.05 8.91 5.56
C GLU A 191 -13.63 8.69 5.04
N HIS A 192 -13.32 7.48 4.57
CA HIS A 192 -11.96 7.11 4.15
C HIS A 192 -11.85 6.63 2.71
N HIS A 193 -12.94 6.75 1.93
CA HIS A 193 -13.01 6.32 0.52
C HIS A 193 -12.44 4.92 0.26
N PHE A 194 -12.62 4.01 1.22
CA PHE A 194 -12.07 2.67 1.20
C PHE A 194 -13.16 1.60 1.13
N THR A 195 -13.00 0.65 0.22
CA THR A 195 -13.82 -0.56 0.13
C THR A 195 -12.96 -1.81 0.02
N TYR A 196 -13.41 -2.91 0.62
CA TYR A 196 -12.72 -4.20 0.51
C TYR A 196 -12.96 -4.79 -0.89
N ARG A 197 -11.90 -4.88 -1.69
CA ARG A 197 -11.97 -5.39 -3.08
C ARG A 197 -12.04 -6.91 -3.17
N SER A 198 -11.50 -7.61 -2.17
CA SER A 198 -11.43 -9.07 -2.13
C SER A 198 -11.96 -9.61 -0.80
N ILE A 199 -12.50 -10.84 -0.83
CA ILE A 199 -12.99 -11.55 0.36
C ILE A 199 -11.82 -11.79 1.32
N GLN A 200 -10.63 -12.09 0.81
CA GLN A 200 -9.40 -12.29 1.57
C GLN A 200 -9.03 -11.03 2.37
N GLY A 201 -9.16 -9.84 1.77
CA GLY A 201 -8.89 -8.57 2.46
C GLY A 201 -9.90 -8.29 3.56
N GLU A 202 -11.18 -8.59 3.33
CA GLU A 202 -12.22 -8.50 4.36
C GLU A 202 -11.97 -9.50 5.50
N GLN A 203 -11.57 -10.73 5.16
CA GLN A 203 -11.26 -11.80 6.11
C GLN A 203 -10.03 -11.47 6.97
N ALA A 204 -8.99 -10.85 6.39
CA ALA A 204 -7.81 -10.41 7.11
C ALA A 204 -8.16 -9.32 8.15
N ALA A 205 -9.00 -8.36 7.77
CA ALA A 205 -9.48 -7.33 8.69
C ALA A 205 -10.33 -7.91 9.83
N LEU A 206 -11.20 -8.89 9.53
CA LEU A 206 -11.96 -9.61 10.54
C LEU A 206 -11.05 -10.41 11.49
N ALA A 207 -10.00 -11.03 10.97
CA ALA A 207 -9.00 -11.74 11.79
C ALA A 207 -8.22 -10.80 12.71
N GLU A 208 -7.82 -9.62 12.21
CA GLU A 208 -7.16 -8.59 13.02
C GLU A 208 -8.07 -8.10 14.15
N LEU A 209 -9.33 -7.80 13.84
CA LEU A 209 -10.33 -7.42 14.84
C LEU A 209 -10.57 -8.53 15.88
N GLY A 210 -10.61 -9.79 15.42
CA GLY A 210 -10.70 -10.98 16.30
C GLY A 210 -9.54 -11.05 17.28
N ASN A 211 -8.32 -10.87 16.79
CA ASN A 211 -7.11 -10.88 17.63
C ASN A 211 -7.10 -9.72 18.65
N LEU A 212 -7.39 -8.49 18.21
CA LEU A 212 -7.41 -7.31 19.09
C LEU A 212 -8.52 -7.37 20.13
N SER A 213 -9.66 -7.97 19.78
CA SER A 213 -10.79 -8.15 20.70
C SER A 213 -10.60 -9.35 21.64
N LYS A 214 -9.51 -10.10 21.53
CA LYS A 214 -9.30 -11.39 22.23
C LYS A 214 -10.48 -12.33 22.01
N PHE A 215 -11.01 -12.36 20.78
CA PHE A 215 -12.17 -13.15 20.37
C PHE A 215 -13.41 -12.94 21.25
N THR A 216 -13.59 -11.70 21.75
CA THR A 216 -14.78 -11.32 22.53
C THR A 216 -15.64 -10.33 21.73
N GLN A 217 -16.89 -10.68 21.46
CA GLN A 217 -17.81 -9.86 20.66
C GLN A 217 -17.96 -8.43 21.19
N ALA A 218 -18.18 -8.27 22.49
CA ALA A 218 -18.37 -6.96 23.11
C ALA A 218 -17.13 -6.05 22.91
N THR A 219 -15.93 -6.62 23.06
CA THR A 219 -14.66 -5.92 22.85
C THR A 219 -14.49 -5.54 21.37
N ALA A 220 -14.84 -6.43 20.44
CA ALA A 220 -14.76 -6.15 19.01
C ALA A 220 -15.67 -4.98 18.61
N ILE A 221 -16.92 -4.97 19.08
CA ILE A 221 -17.87 -3.87 18.84
C ILE A 221 -17.35 -2.56 19.43
N ALA A 222 -16.81 -2.60 20.65
CA ALA A 222 -16.24 -1.41 21.27
C ALA A 222 -15.02 -0.87 20.49
N ILE A 223 -14.17 -1.74 19.93
CA ILE A 223 -13.04 -1.33 19.07
C ILE A 223 -13.55 -0.66 17.79
N LEU A 224 -14.60 -1.19 17.17
CA LEU A 224 -15.24 -0.56 16.01
C LEU A 224 -15.75 0.84 16.37
N HIS A 225 -16.47 0.98 17.47
CA HIS A 225 -17.00 2.26 17.94
C HIS A 225 -15.90 3.26 18.27
N GLN A 226 -14.83 2.83 18.95
CA GLN A 226 -13.69 3.69 19.23
C GLN A 226 -13.03 4.17 17.93
N SER A 227 -12.84 3.27 16.97
CA SER A 227 -12.18 3.59 15.70
C SER A 227 -13.01 4.58 14.88
N MET A 228 -14.32 4.36 14.79
CA MET A 228 -15.25 5.28 14.12
C MET A 228 -15.34 6.62 14.84
N GLY A 229 -15.50 6.62 16.17
CA GLY A 229 -15.61 7.84 16.98
C GLY A 229 -14.33 8.68 17.02
N LYS A 230 -13.18 8.09 16.70
CA LYS A 230 -11.89 8.78 16.59
C LYS A 230 -11.46 9.09 15.16
N GLY A 231 -12.24 8.73 14.15
CA GLY A 231 -11.89 8.99 12.76
C GLY A 231 -10.72 8.12 12.26
N TRP A 232 -10.48 6.96 12.87
CA TRP A 232 -9.34 6.10 12.53
C TRP A 232 -9.61 5.21 11.33
N LYS A 233 -8.53 4.93 10.58
CA LYS A 233 -8.53 4.03 9.41
C LYS A 233 -8.45 2.54 9.79
N GLY A 234 -7.92 2.21 10.97
CA GLY A 234 -7.67 0.84 11.40
C GLY A 234 -8.24 0.53 12.79
N PHE A 235 -8.04 -0.71 13.24
CA PHE A 235 -8.43 -1.18 14.57
C PHE A 235 -7.27 -1.01 15.56
N PHE A 236 -7.60 -0.63 16.78
CA PHE A 236 -6.62 -0.46 17.84
C PHE A 236 -7.19 -0.98 19.17
N GLU A 237 -6.31 -1.35 20.09
CA GLU A 237 -6.71 -1.81 21.41
C GLU A 237 -7.56 -0.76 22.14
N LEU A 238 -8.53 -1.24 22.92
CA LEU A 238 -9.38 -0.37 23.73
C LEU A 238 -8.51 0.38 24.73
N LYS A 239 -8.59 1.71 24.68
CA LYS A 239 -7.90 2.54 25.66
C LYS A 239 -8.74 2.55 26.94
N ASN A 240 -8.29 1.82 27.95
CA ASN A 240 -8.85 1.97 29.29
C ASN A 240 -8.51 3.37 29.80
N ASP A 241 -9.48 4.29 29.80
CA ASP A 241 -9.35 5.59 30.46
C ASP A 241 -9.34 5.49 32.01
N GLY A 242 -9.30 4.26 32.55
CA GLY A 242 -9.17 3.96 33.97
C GLY A 242 -7.79 3.44 34.36
N ALA A 243 -6.76 4.29 34.25
CA ALA A 243 -5.52 4.32 35.05
C ALA A 243 -4.46 5.14 34.30
N LYS A 244 -4.35 6.44 34.62
CA LYS A 244 -3.18 7.23 34.20
C LYS A 244 -1.95 6.72 34.98
N PRO A 245 -0.86 6.24 34.34
CA PRO A 245 0.45 6.39 34.94
C PRO A 245 0.78 7.88 34.87
N THR A 246 0.99 8.50 36.03
CA THR A 246 1.51 9.86 36.14
C THR A 246 2.80 9.98 35.34
N ALA A 247 2.77 10.75 34.25
CA ALA A 247 3.95 11.14 33.52
C ALA A 247 4.91 11.88 34.45
N THR A 248 6.01 11.23 34.82
CA THR A 248 7.15 11.90 35.43
C THR A 248 7.63 12.94 34.43
N LYS A 249 7.43 14.22 34.76
CA LYS A 249 7.92 15.35 33.95
C LYS A 249 9.42 15.20 33.74
N GLY A 250 9.81 14.69 32.57
CA GLY A 250 11.18 14.75 32.09
C GLY A 250 11.58 16.22 31.98
N LYS A 251 12.34 16.69 32.97
CA LYS A 251 12.91 18.03 32.97
C LYS A 251 13.88 18.11 31.79
N VAL A 252 13.43 18.70 30.68
CA VAL A 252 14.28 18.97 29.51
C VAL A 252 15.48 19.78 30.01
N ARG A 253 16.64 19.14 30.11
CA ARG A 253 17.89 19.79 30.51
C ARG A 253 18.51 20.39 29.26
N TYR A 254 18.29 21.68 29.04
CA TYR A 254 19.05 22.44 28.06
C TYR A 254 20.53 22.47 28.46
N SER A 255 21.43 22.33 27.47
CA SER A 255 22.87 22.50 27.69
C SER A 255 23.17 23.91 28.20
N ASP A 256 24.21 24.04 29.02
CA ASP A 256 24.57 25.34 29.61
C ASP A 256 25.00 26.37 28.54
N ASP A 257 25.50 25.90 27.39
CA ASP A 257 25.76 26.73 26.22
C ASP A 257 24.49 27.33 25.63
N PHE A 258 23.39 26.58 25.59
CA PHE A 258 22.11 27.09 25.10
C PHE A 258 21.55 28.17 26.03
N LYS A 259 21.65 27.97 27.35
CA LYS A 259 21.22 28.97 28.36
C LYS A 259 22.02 30.26 28.25
N ARG A 260 23.34 30.17 28.05
CA ARG A 260 24.22 31.36 27.86
C ARG A 260 23.85 32.15 26.62
N LYS A 261 23.58 31.46 25.50
CA LYS A 261 23.25 32.10 24.22
C LYS A 261 21.90 32.83 24.26
N ILE A 262 20.93 32.29 25.01
CA ILE A 262 19.64 32.96 25.25
C ILE A 262 19.83 34.18 26.16
N ALA A 263 20.60 34.06 27.24
CA ALA A 263 20.85 35.17 28.18
C ALA A 263 21.54 36.37 27.51
N GLN A 264 22.53 36.11 26.64
CA GLN A 264 23.25 37.16 25.92
C GLN A 264 22.35 37.93 24.95
N ARG A 265 21.37 37.25 24.35
CA ARG A 265 20.41 37.84 23.41
C ARG A 265 19.33 38.68 24.08
N LEU A 266 19.03 38.41 25.35
CA LEU A 266 18.07 39.17 26.16
C LEU A 266 18.65 40.44 26.78
N GLN A 267 19.98 40.58 26.84
CA GLN A 267 20.66 41.77 27.39
C GLN A 267 21.10 42.77 26.32
N SER A 268 20.95 42.42 25.04
CA SER A 268 21.40 43.23 23.89
C SER A 268 20.26 43.73 23.00
N GLY A 269 19.02 43.67 23.49
CA GLY A 269 17.84 44.32 22.92
C GLY A 269 17.10 45.09 24.01
#